data_AF-A0AAZ3P5H6-F1
#
_entry.id   AF-A0AAZ3P5H6-F1
#
_cell.length_a   1.000
_cell.length_b   1.000
_cell.length_c   1.000
_cell.angle_alpha   90.00
_cell.angle_beta   90.00
_cell.angle_gamma   90.00
#
_symmetry.space_group_name_H-M   'P 1'
#
loop_
_entity.id
_entity.type
_entity.pdbx_description
1 polymer ?
#
loop_
_entity_poly.entity_id
_entity_poly.type
_entity_poly.pdbx_seq_one_letter_code
_entity_poly.pdbx_strand_id
1 'polypeptide(L)'
;MITRTVSKNPRTTRGELVNDLQRAGTKVTTPTISNTLRRQVLKSCSARRVPLLKPVHVQARLKFAREHLYDPEQDWENVIWSDETKIKLFGKNSTRRVWRTKNAELHPKYTIPTVKHGGRNIMLWGCFSAKGPGRLIRVKERMNGAMYHEILSENLLPSARALKMKRGWVFQHDNDHKHIT
;
A
#
# COMPACT_ATOMS: atom_id res chain seq x y z
N MET A 1 -4.61 -25.58 22.13
CA MET A 1 -4.03 -24.32 22.69
C MET A 1 -3.27 -23.52 21.63
N ILE A 2 -2.23 -24.09 20.99
CA ILE A 2 -1.37 -23.43 19.97
C ILE A 2 -2.16 -22.78 18.82
N THR A 3 -3.04 -23.55 18.17
CA THR A 3 -3.84 -23.10 17.02
C THR A 3 -4.82 -22.00 17.40
N ARG A 4 -5.41 -22.07 18.60
CA ARG A 4 -6.32 -21.04 19.13
C ARG A 4 -5.58 -19.73 19.36
N THR A 5 -4.37 -19.78 19.92
CA THR A 5 -3.53 -18.59 20.13
C THR A 5 -3.14 -17.94 18.81
N VAL A 6 -2.66 -18.73 17.85
CA VAL A 6 -2.28 -18.22 16.51
C VAL A 6 -3.49 -17.73 15.71
N SER A 7 -4.66 -18.35 15.87
CA SER A 7 -5.89 -17.84 15.26
C SER A 7 -6.31 -16.50 15.87
N LYS A 8 -6.19 -16.30 17.18
CA LYS A 8 -6.49 -15.00 17.82
C LYS A 8 -5.46 -13.94 17.43
N ASN A 9 -4.18 -14.26 17.52
CA ASN A 9 -3.07 -13.37 17.16
C ASN A 9 -2.14 -14.05 16.13
N PRO A 10 -2.33 -13.81 14.83
CA PRO A 10 -1.54 -14.46 13.79
C PRO A 10 -0.08 -13.98 13.75
N ARG A 11 0.29 -12.98 14.55
CA ARG A 11 1.65 -12.42 14.62
C ARG A 11 2.51 -13.10 15.69
N THR A 12 1.91 -14.00 16.49
CA THR A 12 2.63 -14.67 17.58
C THR A 12 3.83 -15.45 17.04
N THR A 13 4.99 -15.25 17.66
CA THR A 13 6.23 -15.91 17.25
C THR A 13 6.28 -17.35 17.77
N ARG A 14 7.15 -18.18 17.18
CA ARG A 14 7.36 -19.54 17.72
C ARG A 14 7.90 -19.50 19.15
N GLY A 15 8.78 -18.55 19.45
CA GLY A 15 9.36 -18.38 20.78
C GLY A 15 8.30 -18.02 21.82
N GLU A 16 7.39 -17.10 21.50
CA GLU A 16 6.25 -16.77 22.35
C GLU A 16 5.40 -18.01 22.65
N LEU A 17 5.08 -18.81 21.63
CA LEU A 17 4.30 -20.05 21.84
C LEU A 17 5.03 -21.09 22.69
N VAL A 18 6.37 -21.22 22.56
CA VAL A 18 7.17 -22.09 23.44
C VAL A 18 7.09 -21.60 24.88
N ASN A 19 7.30 -20.30 25.09
CA ASN A 19 7.30 -19.70 26.42
C ASN A 19 5.93 -19.79 27.10
N ASP A 20 4.84 -19.55 26.36
CA ASP A 20 3.48 -19.64 26.88
C ASP A 20 3.14 -21.08 27.32
N LEU A 21 3.55 -22.08 26.53
CA LEU A 21 3.34 -23.49 26.88
C LEU A 21 4.21 -23.90 28.07
N GLN A 22 5.45 -23.43 28.13
CA GLN A 22 6.33 -23.71 29.26
C GLN A 22 5.78 -23.13 30.56
N ARG A 23 5.21 -21.92 30.53
CA ARG A 23 4.51 -21.32 31.68
C ARG A 23 3.27 -22.11 32.10
N ALA A 24 2.60 -22.76 31.16
CA ALA A 24 1.49 -23.68 31.42
C ALA A 24 1.95 -25.09 31.83
N GLY A 25 3.24 -25.29 32.14
CA GLY A 25 3.80 -26.58 32.57
C GLY A 25 4.13 -27.56 31.44
N THR A 26 3.97 -27.16 30.17
CA THR A 26 4.22 -28.01 29.00
C THR A 26 5.49 -27.58 28.27
N LYS A 27 6.56 -28.37 28.36
CA LYS A 27 7.81 -28.10 27.63
C LYS A 27 7.72 -28.60 26.19
N VAL A 28 7.81 -27.71 25.21
CA VAL A 28 7.80 -28.05 23.78
C VAL A 28 8.95 -27.40 23.03
N THR A 29 9.30 -27.97 21.89
CA THR A 29 10.34 -27.43 21.00
C THR A 29 9.74 -26.66 19.83
N THR A 30 10.51 -25.76 19.22
CA THR A 30 10.06 -24.99 18.04
C THR A 30 9.70 -25.84 16.81
N PRO A 31 10.33 -27.01 16.53
CA PRO A 31 9.86 -27.93 15.49
C PRO A 31 8.48 -28.51 15.79
N THR A 32 8.21 -28.86 17.05
CA THR A 32 6.90 -29.40 17.48
C THR A 32 5.77 -28.41 17.21
N ILE A 33 5.99 -27.14 17.53
CA ILE A 33 5.05 -26.05 17.22
C ILE A 33 4.87 -25.90 15.71
N SER A 34 5.97 -25.93 14.95
CA SER A 34 5.92 -25.78 13.48
C SER A 34 5.16 -26.93 12.83
N ASN A 35 5.39 -28.16 13.27
CA ASN A 35 4.69 -29.35 12.78
C ASN A 35 3.21 -29.30 13.11
N THR A 36 2.86 -28.89 14.34
CA THR A 36 1.46 -28.72 14.77
C THR A 36 0.73 -27.69 13.92
N LEU A 37 1.36 -26.56 13.61
CA LEU A 37 0.77 -25.52 12.77
C LEU A 37 0.66 -25.95 11.29
N ARG A 38 1.65 -26.67 10.76
CA ARG A 38 1.60 -27.23 9.40
C ARG A 38 0.49 -28.26 9.22
N ARG A 39 0.26 -29.12 10.22
CA ARG A 39 -0.88 -30.07 10.23
C ARG A 39 -2.24 -29.37 10.11
N GLN A 40 -2.29 -28.08 10.41
CA GLN A 40 -3.49 -27.23 10.36
C GLN A 40 -3.45 -26.27 9.16
N VAL A 41 -2.58 -26.54 8.17
CA VAL A 41 -2.42 -25.76 6.93
C VAL A 41 -1.98 -24.31 7.17
N LEU A 42 -1.49 -23.99 8.37
CA LEU A 42 -0.97 -22.67 8.70
C LEU A 42 0.51 -22.56 8.30
N LYS A 43 0.81 -21.56 7.47
CA LYS A 43 2.18 -21.23 7.06
C LYS A 43 2.57 -19.86 7.58
N SER A 44 3.81 -19.76 8.04
CA SER A 44 4.40 -18.47 8.40
C SER A 44 4.85 -17.77 7.12
N CYS A 45 4.21 -16.66 6.79
CA CYS A 45 4.45 -15.86 5.59
C CYS A 45 4.77 -14.42 5.96
N SER A 46 5.46 -13.70 5.07
CA SER A 46 5.59 -12.25 5.20
C SER A 46 4.20 -11.61 5.08
N ALA A 47 3.85 -10.74 6.02
CA ALA A 47 2.58 -10.03 5.98
C ALA A 47 2.60 -8.96 4.89
N ARG A 48 1.54 -8.90 4.07
CA ARG A 48 1.40 -7.82 3.08
C ARG A 48 1.18 -6.50 3.81
N ARG A 49 1.82 -5.46 3.30
CA ARG A 49 1.63 -4.08 3.76
C ARG A 49 0.48 -3.49 2.96
N VAL A 50 -0.59 -3.09 3.62
CA VAL A 50 -1.78 -2.52 2.96
C VAL A 50 -2.21 -1.25 3.67
N PRO A 51 -2.76 -0.26 2.95
CA PRO A 51 -3.40 0.89 3.59
C PRO A 51 -4.60 0.40 4.42
N LEU A 52 -4.78 1.00 5.58
CA LEU A 52 -5.96 0.73 6.40
C LEU A 52 -7.17 1.40 5.75
N LEU A 53 -8.12 0.62 5.24
CA LEU A 53 -9.31 1.13 4.57
C LEU A 53 -10.49 1.14 5.54
N LYS A 54 -11.20 2.28 5.61
CA LYS A 54 -12.51 2.38 6.26
C LYS A 54 -13.57 1.76 5.35
N PRO A 55 -14.72 1.29 5.88
CA PRO A 55 -15.81 0.76 5.05
C PRO A 55 -16.25 1.70 3.93
N VAL A 56 -16.31 3.01 4.19
CA VAL A 56 -16.60 4.03 3.18
C VAL A 56 -15.59 4.04 2.03
N HIS A 57 -14.29 3.84 2.31
CA HIS A 57 -13.26 3.76 1.25
C HIS A 57 -13.44 2.49 0.42
N VAL A 58 -13.84 1.37 1.03
CA VAL A 58 -14.11 0.12 0.31
C VAL A 58 -15.29 0.30 -0.65
N GLN A 59 -16.38 0.90 -0.18
CA GLN A 59 -17.55 1.19 -1.00
C GLN A 59 -17.22 2.14 -2.17
N ALA A 60 -16.50 3.24 -1.90
CA ALA A 60 -16.09 4.19 -2.93
C ALA A 60 -15.21 3.54 -4.01
N ARG A 61 -14.24 2.71 -3.60
CA ARG A 61 -13.38 1.96 -4.53
C ARG A 61 -14.17 0.96 -5.37
N LEU A 62 -15.13 0.26 -4.75
CA LEU A 62 -15.99 -0.70 -5.48
C LEU A 62 -16.90 0.00 -6.48
N LYS A 63 -17.45 1.17 -6.12
CA LYS A 63 -18.25 2.01 -7.01
C LYS A 63 -17.41 2.44 -8.22
N PHE A 64 -16.25 3.05 -7.98
CA PHE A 64 -15.34 3.47 -9.05
C PHE A 64 -14.96 2.33 -9.99
N ALA A 65 -14.60 1.16 -9.43
CA ALA A 65 -14.21 -0.01 -10.22
C ALA A 65 -15.37 -0.58 -11.06
N ARG A 66 -16.62 -0.46 -10.60
CA ARG A 66 -17.80 -0.88 -11.35
C ARG A 66 -18.12 0.10 -12.48
N GLU A 67 -18.02 1.40 -12.20
CA GLU A 67 -18.28 2.46 -13.17
C GLU A 67 -17.34 2.38 -14.36
N HIS A 68 -16.05 2.08 -14.12
CA HIS A 68 -15.01 2.06 -15.16
C HIS A 68 -14.65 0.63 -15.62
N LEU A 69 -15.48 -0.38 -15.30
CA LEU A 69 -15.17 -1.80 -15.57
C LEU A 69 -15.11 -2.10 -17.07
N TYR A 70 -15.94 -1.41 -17.85
CA TYR A 70 -16.11 -1.62 -19.28
C TYR A 70 -15.55 -0.47 -20.11
N ASP A 71 -14.79 0.43 -19.48
CA ASP A 71 -14.17 1.55 -20.18
C ASP A 71 -13.16 1.02 -21.19
N PRO A 72 -13.21 1.50 -22.44
CA PRO A 72 -12.29 1.08 -23.48
C PRO A 72 -10.86 1.51 -23.16
N GLU A 73 -9.88 0.78 -23.71
CA GLU A 73 -8.46 1.08 -23.51
C GLU A 73 -8.09 2.51 -23.91
N GLN A 74 -8.75 3.05 -24.95
CA GLN A 74 -8.53 4.40 -25.43
C GLN A 74 -8.84 5.48 -24.38
N ASP A 75 -9.78 5.22 -23.46
CA ASP A 75 -10.10 6.16 -22.38
C ASP A 75 -8.93 6.20 -21.39
N TRP A 76 -8.38 5.05 -21.03
CA TRP A 76 -7.20 4.93 -20.17
C TRP A 76 -5.92 5.50 -20.81
N GLU A 77 -5.77 5.38 -22.13
CA GLU A 77 -4.67 6.01 -22.88
C GLU A 77 -4.71 7.53 -22.82
N ASN A 78 -5.90 8.11 -22.61
CA ASN A 78 -6.12 9.55 -22.56
C ASN A 78 -6.10 10.11 -21.12
N VAL A 79 -5.73 9.30 -20.13
CA VAL A 79 -5.54 9.74 -18.74
C VAL A 79 -4.09 10.16 -18.48
N ILE A 80 -3.92 11.33 -17.86
CA ILE A 80 -2.66 11.73 -17.21
C ILE A 80 -2.78 11.41 -15.72
N TRP A 81 -2.00 10.43 -15.28
CA TRP A 81 -1.88 10.04 -13.89
C TRP A 81 -0.85 10.92 -13.19
N SER A 82 -1.11 11.32 -11.96
CA SER A 82 -0.16 12.06 -11.13
C SER A 82 -0.15 11.57 -9.69
N ASP A 83 1.00 11.65 -9.04
CA ASP A 83 1.12 11.36 -7.60
C ASP A 83 2.36 12.04 -7.02
N GLU A 84 2.36 12.20 -5.69
CA GLU A 84 3.54 12.55 -4.92
C GLU A 84 4.15 11.32 -4.23
N THR A 85 5.42 11.08 -4.50
CA THR A 85 6.17 10.01 -3.82
C THR A 85 7.23 10.57 -2.88
N LYS A 86 7.44 9.84 -1.78
CA LYS A 86 8.48 10.12 -0.80
C LYS A 86 9.51 9.00 -0.82
N ILE A 87 10.68 9.27 -1.38
CA ILE A 87 11.81 8.34 -1.42
C ILE A 87 12.61 8.50 -0.14
N LYS A 88 12.70 7.43 0.66
CA LYS A 88 13.50 7.40 1.89
C LYS A 88 14.94 7.00 1.57
N LEU A 89 15.92 7.75 2.08
CA LEU A 89 17.34 7.41 1.92
C LEU A 89 17.73 6.19 2.79
N PHE A 90 17.10 6.04 3.95
CA PHE A 90 17.28 4.91 4.85
C PHE A 90 15.91 4.33 5.25
N GLY A 91 15.69 3.05 4.93
CA GLY A 91 14.45 2.34 5.29
C GLY A 91 14.74 1.02 5.97
N LYS A 92 14.42 0.90 7.27
CA LYS A 92 14.30 -0.42 7.90
C LYS A 92 13.09 -1.13 7.28
N ASN A 93 13.34 -1.99 6.30
CA ASN A 93 12.37 -2.99 5.82
C ASN A 93 12.19 -4.06 6.89
N SER A 94 11.56 -3.72 8.02
CA SER A 94 11.18 -4.72 9.02
C SER A 94 10.04 -5.57 8.45
N THR A 95 10.41 -6.72 7.88
CA THR A 95 9.48 -7.76 7.48
C THR A 95 8.90 -8.38 8.74
N ARG A 96 7.58 -8.22 9.00
CA ARG A 96 6.90 -9.02 10.04
C ARG A 96 6.26 -10.24 9.40
N ARG A 97 6.35 -11.37 10.10
CA ARG A 97 5.74 -12.63 9.69
C ARG A 97 4.37 -12.78 10.34
N VAL A 98 3.46 -13.43 9.63
CA VAL A 98 2.11 -13.82 10.08
C VAL A 98 1.88 -15.28 9.75
N TRP A 99 1.10 -15.96 10.57
CA TRP A 99 0.56 -17.28 10.25
C TRP A 99 -0.75 -17.13 9.51
N ARG A 100 -0.83 -17.69 8.29
CA ARG A 100 -2.05 -17.66 7.47
C ARG A 100 -2.21 -18.94 6.65
N THR A 101 -3.44 -19.17 6.22
CA THR A 101 -3.79 -20.17 5.20
C THR A 101 -3.54 -19.61 3.78
N LYS A 102 -3.63 -20.49 2.78
CA LYS A 102 -3.56 -20.09 1.36
C LYS A 102 -4.68 -19.09 1.04
N ASN A 103 -4.45 -18.16 0.12
CA ASN A 103 -5.40 -17.13 -0.33
C ASN A 103 -5.86 -16.07 0.70
N ALA A 104 -5.46 -16.14 1.96
CA ALA A 104 -5.82 -15.15 2.97
C ALA A 104 -4.90 -13.91 3.00
N GLU A 105 -4.18 -13.60 1.93
CA GLU A 105 -3.08 -12.64 1.97
C GLU A 105 -3.48 -11.16 2.09
N LEU A 106 -4.68 -10.80 1.60
CA LEU A 106 -5.22 -9.44 1.66
C LEU A 106 -6.17 -9.24 2.84
N HIS A 107 -6.47 -10.29 3.60
CA HIS A 107 -7.40 -10.17 4.72
C HIS A 107 -6.76 -9.30 5.83
N PRO A 108 -7.45 -8.28 6.36
CA PRO A 108 -6.88 -7.25 7.25
C PRO A 108 -6.13 -7.81 8.47
N LYS A 109 -6.59 -8.96 8.97
CA LYS A 109 -5.98 -9.72 10.07
C LYS A 109 -4.52 -10.15 9.79
N TYR A 110 -4.16 -10.42 8.53
CA TYR A 110 -2.85 -10.94 8.12
C TYR A 110 -1.97 -9.88 7.45
N THR A 111 -2.40 -8.62 7.42
CA THR A 111 -1.65 -7.51 6.85
C THR A 111 -1.04 -6.64 7.95
N ILE A 112 -0.06 -5.81 7.57
CA ILE A 112 0.52 -4.76 8.42
C ILE A 112 0.03 -3.42 7.86
N PRO A 113 -0.60 -2.56 8.67
CA PRO A 113 -0.90 -1.21 8.25
C PRO A 113 0.41 -0.43 8.06
N THR A 114 0.53 0.30 6.95
CA THR A 114 1.68 1.18 6.72
C THR A 114 1.39 2.58 7.23
N VAL A 115 2.27 3.11 8.08
CA VAL A 115 2.31 4.53 8.45
C VAL A 115 3.59 5.16 7.89
N LYS A 116 3.46 6.31 7.21
CA LYS A 116 4.59 7.01 6.57
C LYS A 116 5.28 7.97 7.56
N HIS A 117 6.17 7.50 8.45
CA HIS A 117 6.89 8.39 9.41
C HIS A 117 8.42 8.18 9.41
N GLY A 118 9.18 9.26 9.64
CA GLY A 118 10.62 9.30 10.00
C GLY A 118 11.66 9.15 8.87
N GLY A 119 12.72 9.98 8.94
CA GLY A 119 13.97 9.89 8.15
C GLY A 119 14.22 11.03 7.14
N ARG A 120 15.49 11.22 6.72
CA ARG A 120 15.83 12.05 5.53
C ARG A 120 15.14 11.44 4.30
N ASN A 121 14.37 12.25 3.60
CA ASN A 121 13.57 11.83 2.45
C ASN A 121 13.56 12.91 1.36
N ILE A 122 13.40 12.49 0.11
CA ILE A 122 13.15 13.37 -1.02
C ILE A 122 11.68 13.20 -1.41
N MET A 123 10.96 14.30 -1.54
CA MET A 123 9.60 14.33 -2.07
C MET A 123 9.66 14.70 -3.56
N LEU A 124 8.98 13.92 -4.38
CA LEU A 124 8.87 14.14 -5.82
C LEU A 124 7.39 14.20 -6.18
N TRP A 125 7.03 15.15 -7.04
CA TRP A 125 5.78 15.12 -7.79
C TRP A 125 6.09 14.65 -9.21
N GLY A 126 5.25 13.79 -9.76
CA GLY A 126 5.40 13.41 -11.17
C GLY A 126 4.07 13.04 -11.80
N CYS A 127 4.05 13.06 -13.12
CA CYS A 127 2.91 12.57 -13.89
C CYS A 127 3.36 11.65 -15.03
N PHE A 128 2.44 10.82 -15.54
CA PHE A 128 2.67 9.96 -16.70
C PHE A 128 1.34 9.62 -17.38
N SER A 129 1.42 9.07 -18.59
CA SER A 129 0.28 8.49 -19.31
C SER A 129 0.69 7.15 -19.93
N ALA A 130 -0.23 6.48 -20.63
CA ALA A 130 0.11 5.30 -21.45
C ALA A 130 1.22 5.59 -22.48
N LYS A 131 1.41 6.86 -22.88
CA LYS A 131 2.43 7.29 -23.84
C LYS A 131 3.81 7.50 -23.23
N GLY A 132 3.94 7.39 -21.91
CA GLY A 132 5.22 7.49 -21.21
C GLY A 132 5.22 8.51 -20.06
N PRO A 133 6.42 8.76 -19.49
CA PRO A 133 6.58 9.65 -18.35
C PRO A 133 6.42 11.12 -18.76
N GLY A 134 5.69 11.87 -17.95
CA GLY A 134 5.69 13.33 -17.96
C GLY A 134 6.84 13.89 -17.13
N ARG A 135 6.70 15.14 -16.67
CA ARG A 135 7.71 15.78 -15.83
C ARG A 135 7.76 15.16 -14.43
N LEU A 136 8.95 15.18 -13.85
CA LEU A 136 9.25 14.76 -12.48
C LEU A 136 9.96 15.89 -11.75
N ILE A 137 9.34 16.41 -10.69
CA ILE A 137 9.75 17.64 -10.00
C ILE A 137 10.07 17.31 -8.54
N ARG A 138 11.22 17.78 -8.08
CA ARG A 138 11.59 17.69 -6.66
C ARG A 138 10.88 18.78 -5.87
N VAL A 139 10.07 18.35 -4.90
CA VAL A 139 9.40 19.24 -3.95
C VAL A 139 10.32 19.43 -2.76
N LYS A 140 10.85 20.65 -2.59
CA LYS A 140 11.86 20.97 -1.57
C LYS A 140 11.26 21.04 -0.17
N GLU A 141 10.03 21.50 -0.07
CA GLU A 141 9.35 21.75 1.21
C GLU A 141 8.10 20.87 1.36
N ARG A 142 7.38 21.04 2.48
CA ARG A 142 6.08 20.41 2.64
C ARG A 142 5.09 21.08 1.70
N MET A 143 4.63 20.34 0.70
CA MET A 143 3.65 20.84 -0.27
C MET A 143 2.37 21.33 0.42
N ASN A 144 1.94 22.54 0.07
CA ASN A 144 0.64 23.10 0.38
C ASN A 144 -0.19 23.26 -0.93
N GLY A 145 -1.44 23.71 -0.83
CA GLY A 145 -2.32 23.84 -2.00
C GLY A 145 -1.79 24.83 -3.05
N ALA A 146 -1.28 25.99 -2.62
CA ALA A 146 -0.70 26.99 -3.53
C ALA A 146 0.49 26.43 -4.34
N MET A 147 1.42 25.76 -3.66
CA MET A 147 2.55 25.08 -4.32
C MET A 147 2.08 23.96 -5.25
N TYR A 148 1.01 23.24 -4.90
CA TYR A 148 0.44 22.21 -5.76
C TYR A 148 -0.12 22.83 -7.05
N HIS A 149 -0.87 23.93 -6.95
CA HIS A 149 -1.38 24.67 -8.10
C HIS A 149 -0.25 25.21 -9.00
N GLU A 150 0.83 25.71 -8.40
CA GLU A 150 2.02 26.16 -9.13
C GLU A 150 2.70 24.98 -9.86
N ILE A 151 2.88 23.84 -9.19
CA ILE A 151 3.45 22.64 -9.83
C ILE A 151 2.57 22.20 -11.00
N LEU A 152 1.25 22.19 -10.86
CA LEU A 152 0.35 21.83 -11.94
C LEU A 152 0.41 22.83 -13.09
N SER A 153 0.38 24.13 -12.82
CA SER A 153 0.40 25.16 -13.87
C SER A 153 1.70 25.11 -14.68
N GLU A 154 2.84 24.91 -14.00
CA GLU A 154 4.16 24.88 -14.63
C GLU A 154 4.48 23.55 -15.31
N ASN A 155 3.87 22.44 -14.90
CA ASN A 155 4.33 21.10 -15.31
C ASN A 155 3.27 20.21 -15.95
N LEU A 156 1.99 20.36 -15.63
CA LEU A 156 0.95 19.48 -16.19
C LEU A 156 0.75 19.74 -17.68
N LEU A 157 0.51 21.00 -18.07
CA LEU A 157 0.29 21.35 -19.49
C LEU A 157 1.52 21.07 -20.36
N PRO A 158 2.76 21.42 -19.94
CA PRO A 158 3.95 21.01 -20.69
C PRO A 158 4.10 19.49 -20.82
N SER A 159 3.76 18.71 -19.77
CA SER A 159 3.78 17.25 -19.84
C SER A 159 2.76 16.71 -20.83
N ALA A 160 1.52 17.22 -20.81
CA ALA A 160 0.47 16.84 -21.76
C ALA A 160 0.87 17.12 -23.22
N ARG A 161 1.53 18.26 -23.48
CA ARG A 161 2.05 18.62 -24.81
C ARG A 161 3.19 17.69 -25.24
N ALA A 162 4.16 17.45 -24.35
CA ALA A 162 5.29 16.56 -24.63
C ALA A 162 4.83 15.12 -24.94
N LEU A 163 3.81 14.64 -24.21
CA LEU A 163 3.17 13.34 -24.41
C LEU A 163 2.22 13.31 -25.62
N LYS A 164 2.03 14.44 -26.32
CA LYS A 164 1.10 14.57 -27.46
C LYS A 164 -0.30 14.05 -27.12
N MET A 165 -0.83 14.48 -25.97
CA MET A 165 -2.17 14.09 -25.50
C MET A 165 -3.25 14.62 -26.46
N LYS A 166 -4.31 13.82 -26.67
CA LYS A 166 -5.46 14.23 -27.49
C LYS A 166 -6.25 15.29 -26.74
N ARG A 167 -7.08 16.08 -27.45
CA ARG A 167 -8.02 16.98 -26.77
C ARG A 167 -8.96 16.17 -25.86
N GLY A 168 -9.37 16.77 -24.74
CA GLY A 168 -10.24 16.10 -23.76
C GLY A 168 -9.54 15.04 -22.90
N TRP A 169 -8.21 15.13 -22.73
CA TRP A 169 -7.50 14.27 -21.78
C TRP A 169 -8.00 14.49 -20.34
N VAL A 170 -8.03 13.40 -19.57
CA VAL A 170 -8.50 13.42 -18.18
C VAL A 170 -7.30 13.53 -17.25
N PHE A 171 -7.37 14.43 -16.29
CA PHE A 171 -6.38 14.53 -15.23
C PHE A 171 -6.80 13.66 -14.04
N GLN A 172 -5.89 12.80 -13.57
CA GLN A 172 -6.10 12.03 -12.37
C GLN A 172 -5.09 12.44 -11.28
N HIS A 173 -5.62 12.72 -10.10
CA HIS A 173 -4.90 12.94 -8.85
C HIS A 173 -5.68 12.32 -7.68
N ASP A 174 -5.05 12.18 -6.51
CA ASP A 174 -5.74 11.70 -5.32
C ASP A 174 -6.62 12.79 -4.67
N ASN A 175 -7.42 12.41 -3.67
CA ASN A 175 -8.34 13.32 -2.98
C ASN A 175 -7.70 13.96 -1.73
N ASP A 176 -6.39 14.24 -1.73
CA ASP A 176 -5.77 15.00 -0.65
C ASP A 176 -6.43 16.38 -0.54
N HIS A 177 -6.62 16.87 0.69
CA HIS A 177 -7.26 18.17 0.95
C HIS A 177 -6.57 19.30 0.20
N LYS A 178 -5.24 19.23 0.03
CA LYS A 178 -4.45 20.21 -0.70
C LYS A 178 -4.75 20.28 -2.21
N HIS A 179 -5.47 19.29 -2.76
CA HIS A 179 -5.87 19.26 -4.17
C HIS A 179 -7.22 19.94 -4.41
N ILE A 180 -7.95 20.26 -3.33
CA ILE A 180 -9.32 20.79 -3.36
C ILE A 180 -9.36 22.24 -2.80
N THR A 181 -8.29 22.69 -2.15
CA THR A 181 -8.12 24.04 -1.57
C THR A 181 -7.19 24.91 -2.39
#